data_AF-A0A0Q5N6P3-F1
#
_entry.id   AF-A0A0Q5N6P3-F1
#
_cell.length_a   1.000
_cell.length_b   1.000
_cell.length_c   1.000
_cell.angle_alpha   90.00
_cell.angle_beta   90.00
_cell.angle_gamma   90.00
#
_symmetry.space_group_name_H-M   'P 1'
#
loop_
_entity.id
_entity.type
_entity.pdbx_description
1 polymer ?
#
loop_
_entity_poly.entity_id
_entity_poly.type
_entity_poly.pdbx_seq_one_letter_code
_entity_poly.pdbx_strand_id
1 'polypeptide(L)'
;MAKNKFMNYASVIESPIGKITILADDDFVYTVTFAEKDTHGFYENDLTRNAANQLEDYFKGDLREFSFPVKQKGTEFQQEVWQNLLNISYGEITSYAKFSAHIP
;
A
#
# COMPACT_ATOMS: atom_id res chain seq x y z
N MET A 1 7.26 -20.38 24.62
CA MET A 1 6.33 -20.18 23.48
C MET A 1 6.89 -19.05 22.63
N ALA A 2 7.28 -19.35 21.39
CA ALA A 2 8.06 -18.46 20.54
C ALA A 2 7.26 -17.19 20.20
N LYS A 3 7.80 -16.01 20.52
CA LYS A 3 7.36 -14.77 19.89
C LYS A 3 7.85 -14.83 18.45
N ASN A 4 6.99 -15.16 17.48
CA ASN A 4 7.31 -14.93 16.08
C ASN A 4 7.58 -13.44 15.92
N LYS A 5 8.85 -13.08 15.77
CA LYS A 5 9.27 -11.71 15.51
C LYS A 5 8.93 -11.46 14.05
N PHE A 6 7.78 -10.84 13.79
CA PHE A 6 7.51 -10.26 12.47
C PHE A 6 8.66 -9.30 12.16
N MET A 7 9.41 -9.62 11.11
CA MET A 7 10.46 -8.73 10.63
C MET A 7 9.73 -7.64 9.87
N ASN A 8 9.82 -6.40 10.35
CA ASN A 8 9.21 -5.27 9.65
C ASN A 8 10.23 -4.70 8.69
N TYR A 9 9.80 -4.51 7.46
CA TYR A 9 10.60 -3.95 6.39
C TYR A 9 10.09 -2.57 6.03
N ALA A 10 11.00 -1.71 5.58
CA ALA A 10 10.66 -0.38 5.12
C ALA A 10 11.46 -0.01 3.88
N SER A 11 10.80 0.65 2.93
CA SER A 11 11.45 1.46 1.91
C SER A 11 10.86 2.87 1.94
N VAL A 12 11.65 3.84 1.52
CA VAL A 12 11.32 5.25 1.60
C VAL A 12 11.77 5.91 0.30
N ILE A 13 10.83 6.53 -0.40
CA ILE A 13 11.08 7.19 -1.68
C ILE A 13 10.68 8.66 -1.63
N GLU A 14 11.37 9.48 -2.41
CA GLU A 14 10.93 10.84 -2.74
C GLU A 14 10.01 10.78 -3.96
N SER A 15 8.88 11.51 -3.92
CA SER A 15 7.95 11.60 -5.04
C SER A 15 7.62 13.06 -5.36
N PRO A 16 7.05 13.37 -6.55
CA PRO A 16 6.62 14.72 -6.89
C PRO A 16 5.62 15.35 -5.90
N ILE A 17 4.96 14.53 -5.07
CA ILE A 17 3.98 14.95 -4.07
C ILE A 17 4.46 14.75 -2.62
N GLY A 18 5.78 14.58 -2.44
CA GLY A 18 6.42 14.45 -1.15
C GLY A 18 6.93 13.04 -0.85
N LYS A 19 7.51 12.88 0.34
CA LYS A 19 8.12 11.64 0.79
C LYS A 19 7.06 10.57 1.06
N ILE A 20 7.30 9.35 0.59
CA ILE A 20 6.42 8.19 0.81
C ILE A 20 7.19 7.14 1.60
N THR A 21 6.59 6.66 2.68
CA THR A 21 7.08 5.51 3.44
C THR A 21 6.23 4.28 3.13
N ILE A 22 6.91 3.18 2.81
CA ILE A 22 6.33 1.89 2.49
C ILE A 22 6.75 0.93 3.60
N LEU A 23 5.80 0.26 4.24
CA LEU A 23 6.05 -0.76 5.26
C LEU A 23 5.46 -2.10 4.84
N ALA A 24 6.23 -3.16 5.04
CA ALA A 24 5.82 -4.53 4.75
C ALA A 24 6.28 -5.50 5.83
N ASP A 25 5.60 -6.64 5.91
CA ASP A 25 6.14 -7.84 6.52
C ASP A 25 6.74 -8.75 5.42
N ASP A 26 6.95 -10.02 5.72
CA ASP A 26 7.48 -11.00 4.77
C ASP A 26 6.50 -11.30 3.61
N ASP A 27 5.20 -11.04 3.79
CA ASP A 27 4.14 -11.50 2.89
C ASP A 27 3.39 -10.34 2.21
N PHE A 28 3.20 -9.20 2.89
CA PHE A 28 2.32 -8.11 2.43
C PHE A 28 2.89 -6.72 2.72
N VAL A 29 2.66 -5.80 1.78
CA VAL A 29 2.71 -4.37 2.04
C VAL A 29 1.48 -4.01 2.87
N TYR A 30 1.69 -3.48 4.07
CA TYR A 30 0.58 -3.12 4.96
C TYR A 30 0.44 -1.62 5.16
N THR A 31 1.39 -0.80 4.68
CA THR A 31 1.29 0.66 4.73
C THR A 31 2.03 1.30 3.58
N VAL A 32 1.37 2.26 2.93
CA VAL A 32 1.98 3.27 2.05
C VAL A 32 1.43 4.61 2.52
N THR A 33 2.29 5.53 2.93
CA THR A 33 1.84 6.77 3.58
C THR A 33 2.79 7.94 3.36
N PHE A 34 2.22 9.15 3.32
CA PHE A 34 2.95 10.42 3.37
C PHE A 34 3.28 10.88 4.79
N ALA A 35 2.73 10.22 5.81
CA ALA A 35 3.00 10.56 7.20
C ALA A 35 4.41 10.10 7.60
N GLU A 36 5.05 10.87 8.48
CA GLU A 36 6.30 10.43 9.09
C GLU A 36 6.10 9.12 9.87
N LYS A 37 6.97 8.16 9.58
CA LYS A 37 7.03 6.88 10.28
C LYS A 37 8.46 6.65 10.73
N ASP A 38 8.59 6.26 12.00
CA ASP A 38 9.86 5.77 12.50
C ASP A 38 10.15 4.41 11.85
N THR A 39 11.20 4.39 11.03
CA THR A 39 11.70 3.21 10.30
C THR A 39 13.05 2.77 10.85
N HIS A 40 13.46 3.26 12.01
CA HIS A 40 14.74 2.92 12.61
C HIS A 40 14.84 1.42 12.88
N GLY A 41 15.88 0.79 12.32
CA GLY A 41 16.10 -0.65 12.44
C GLY A 41 15.26 -1.51 11.49
N PHE A 42 14.52 -0.92 10.55
CA PHE A 42 13.84 -1.64 9.49
C PHE A 42 14.77 -1.74 8.29
N TYR A 43 14.70 -2.86 7.56
CA TYR A 43 15.48 -3.09 6.35
C TYR A 43 14.56 -3.16 5.14
N GLU A 44 15.10 -3.03 3.94
CA GLU A 44 14.33 -3.33 2.73
C GLU A 44 14.31 -4.84 2.45
N ASN A 45 13.15 -5.37 2.10
CA ASN A 45 13.02 -6.67 1.45
C ASN A 45 12.65 -6.50 -0.03
N ASP A 46 12.51 -7.62 -0.74
CA ASP A 46 12.12 -7.60 -2.15
C ASP A 46 10.76 -6.96 -2.36
N LEU A 47 9.84 -7.12 -1.40
CA LEU A 47 8.50 -6.58 -1.47
C LEU A 47 8.47 -5.05 -1.34
N THR A 48 9.19 -4.47 -0.37
CA THR A 48 9.29 -3.01 -0.23
C THR A 48 10.01 -2.37 -1.41
N ARG A 49 11.06 -3.02 -1.95
CA ARG A 49 11.75 -2.55 -3.17
C ARG A 49 10.85 -2.61 -4.40
N ASN A 50 10.11 -3.70 -4.56
CA ASN A 50 9.16 -3.85 -5.66
C ASN A 50 8.08 -2.75 -5.61
N ALA A 51 7.48 -2.51 -4.44
CA ALA A 51 6.50 -1.45 -4.27
C ALA A 51 7.08 -0.05 -4.51
N ALA A 52 8.32 0.20 -4.04
CA ALA A 52 9.03 1.46 -4.28
C ALA A 52 9.23 1.72 -5.77
N ASN A 53 9.77 0.75 -6.51
CA ASN A 53 10.00 0.86 -7.95
C ASN A 53 8.69 1.11 -8.71
N GLN A 54 7.61 0.38 -8.38
CA GLN A 54 6.32 0.58 -9.05
C GLN A 54 5.72 1.96 -8.76
N LEU A 55 5.89 2.49 -7.55
CA LEU A 55 5.47 3.85 -7.22
C LEU A 55 6.28 4.90 -7.98
N GLU A 56 7.60 4.72 -8.11
CA GLU A 56 8.42 5.59 -8.94
C GLU A 56 7.98 5.59 -10.40
N ASP A 57 7.72 4.41 -10.97
CA ASP A 57 7.26 4.29 -12.36
C ASP A 57 5.84 4.84 -12.55
N TYR A 58 4.98 4.72 -11.54
CA TYR A 58 3.68 5.38 -11.53
C TYR A 58 3.80 6.91 -11.63
N PHE A 59 4.70 7.51 -10.85
CA PHE A 59 4.93 8.96 -10.89
C PHE A 59 5.63 9.43 -12.18
N LYS A 60 6.37 8.57 -12.86
CA LYS A 60 6.90 8.83 -14.22
C LYS A 60 5.82 8.71 -15.31
N GLY A 61 4.69 8.06 -15.00
CA GLY A 61 3.61 7.78 -15.95
C GLY A 61 3.80 6.48 -16.74
N ASP A 62 4.78 5.66 -16.39
CA ASP A 62 5.13 4.40 -17.06
C ASP A 62 4.32 3.20 -16.52
N LEU A 63 3.70 3.35 -15.34
CA LEU A 63 2.88 2.32 -14.69
C LEU A 63 1.48 2.84 -14.37
N ARG A 64 0.47 2.00 -14.64
CA ARG A 64 -0.95 2.28 -14.34
C ARG A 64 -1.59 1.27 -13.40
N GLU A 65 -1.02 0.08 -13.28
CA GLU A 65 -1.51 -1.01 -12.44
C GLU A 65 -0.41 -1.50 -11.52
N PHE A 66 -0.71 -1.55 -10.22
CA PHE A 66 0.21 -2.06 -9.21
C PHE A 66 0.07 -3.58 -9.07
N SER A 67 1.20 -4.27 -8.94
CA SER A 67 1.27 -5.72 -8.80
C SER A 67 2.20 -6.11 -7.66
N PHE A 68 1.69 -6.00 -6.43
CA PHE A 68 2.31 -6.54 -5.23
C PHE A 68 1.24 -6.87 -4.19
N PRO A 69 1.47 -7.86 -3.30
CA PRO A 69 0.51 -8.23 -2.28
C PRO A 69 0.33 -7.09 -1.25
N VAL A 70 -0.92 -6.69 -1.03
CA VAL A 70 -1.30 -5.69 -0.03
C VAL A 70 -2.25 -6.29 1.00
N LYS A 71 -2.02 -5.99 2.28
CA LYS A 71 -2.93 -6.39 3.36
C LYS A 71 -2.86 -5.41 4.51
N GLN A 72 -3.99 -4.83 4.87
CA GLN A 72 -4.10 -3.92 5.99
C GLN A 72 -4.90 -4.58 7.11
N LYS A 73 -4.66 -4.22 8.37
CA LYS A 73 -5.50 -4.66 9.50
C LYS A 73 -6.70 -3.74 9.62
N GLY A 74 -7.90 -4.31 9.74
CA GLY A 74 -9.15 -3.56 9.84
C GLY A 74 -10.34 -4.47 10.12
N THR A 75 -11.49 -3.88 10.39
CA THR A 75 -12.77 -4.60 10.55
C THR A 75 -13.18 -5.28 9.24
N GLU A 76 -14.10 -6.24 9.30
CA GLU A 76 -14.64 -6.91 8.10
C GLU A 76 -15.20 -5.89 7.10
N PHE A 77 -15.95 -4.89 7.59
CA PHE A 77 -16.45 -3.79 6.77
C PHE A 77 -15.31 -2.99 6.10
N GLN A 78 -14.22 -2.70 6.82
CA GLN A 78 -13.07 -2.00 6.22
C GLN A 78 -12.39 -2.85 5.14
N GLN A 79 -12.23 -4.16 5.37
CA GLN A 79 -11.67 -5.07 4.37
C GLN A 79 -12.53 -5.08 3.11
N GLU A 80 -13.85 -5.20 3.26
CA GLU A 80 -14.80 -5.18 2.14
C GLU A 80 -14.69 -3.89 1.33
N VAL A 81 -14.67 -2.73 2.02
CA VAL A 81 -14.46 -1.43 1.38
C VAL A 81 -13.13 -1.41 0.63
N TRP A 82 -12.04 -1.86 1.22
CA TRP A 82 -10.73 -1.88 0.57
C TRP A 82 -10.68 -2.79 -0.65
N GLN A 83 -11.29 -3.98 -0.59
CA GLN A 83 -11.38 -4.88 -1.76
C GLN A 83 -12.16 -4.25 -2.91
N ASN A 84 -13.26 -3.54 -2.60
CA ASN A 84 -14.04 -2.84 -3.61
C ASN A 84 -13.28 -1.66 -4.24
N LEU A 85 -12.45 -0.95 -3.46
CA LEU A 85 -11.63 0.15 -3.99
C LEU A 85 -10.60 -0.33 -5.02
N LEU A 86 -10.12 -1.57 -4.93
CA LEU A 86 -9.17 -2.14 -5.90
C LEU A 86 -9.76 -2.33 -7.30
N ASN A 87 -11.09 -2.28 -7.45
CA ASN A 87 -11.76 -2.40 -8.75
C ASN A 87 -11.85 -1.08 -9.52
N ILE A 88 -11.39 0.04 -8.94
CA ILE A 88 -11.38 1.34 -9.60
C ILE A 88 -10.11 1.44 -10.46
N SER A 89 -10.28 1.47 -11.78
CA SER A 89 -9.16 1.58 -12.73
C SER A 89 -8.48 2.95 -12.69
N TYR A 90 -7.23 3.00 -13.15
CA TYR A 90 -6.47 4.24 -13.28
C TYR A 90 -7.22 5.30 -14.10
N GLY A 91 -7.27 6.53 -13.58
CA GLY A 91 -7.91 7.67 -14.24
C GLY A 91 -9.43 7.73 -14.09
N GLU A 92 -10.06 6.69 -13.53
CA GLU A 92 -11.49 6.66 -13.26
C GLU A 92 -11.79 7.27 -11.88
N ILE A 93 -13.00 7.83 -11.77
CA ILE A 93 -13.49 8.44 -10.53
C ILE A 93 -14.82 7.80 -10.10
N THR A 94 -15.04 7.73 -8.80
CA THR A 94 -16.32 7.37 -8.21
C THR A 94 -16.66 8.33 -7.08
N SER A 95 -17.94 8.41 -6.71
CA SER A 95 -18.37 9.14 -5.52
C SER A 95 -18.59 8.18 -4.36
N TYR A 96 -18.47 8.67 -3.13
CA TYR A 96 -18.82 7.88 -1.95
C TYR A 96 -20.24 7.31 -2.03
N ALA A 97 -21.21 8.10 -2.50
CA ALA A 97 -22.59 7.64 -2.67
C ALA A 97 -22.73 6.51 -3.70
N LYS A 98 -22.03 6.60 -4.85
CA LYS A 98 -22.02 5.54 -5.87
C LYS A 98 -21.29 4.29 -5.38
N PHE A 99 -20.22 4.48 -4.61
CA PHE A 99 -19.43 3.42 -4.01
C PHE A 99 -20.21 2.68 -2.91
N SER A 100 -20.89 3.39 -2.02
CA SER A 100 -21.73 2.79 -0.97
C SER A 100 -23.03 2.19 -1.48
N ALA A 101 -23.48 2.57 -2.69
CA ALA A 101 -24.66 1.94 -3.31
C ALA A 101 -24.39 0.50 -3.80
N HIS A 102 -23.12 0.09 -3.87
CA HIS A 102 -22.72 -1.30 -4.18
C HIS A 102 -22.79 -2.24 -2.96
N ILE A 103 -23.47 -1.85 -1.88
CA ILE A 103 -23.75 -2.74 -0.75
C ILE A 103 -25.02 -3.54 -1.08
N PRO A 104 -24.96 -4.86 -1.30
CA PRO A 104 -26.13 -5.74 -1.32
C PRO A 104 -26.77 -5.91 0.07
#